data_AF-U9UFD3-F1
#
_entry.id   AF-U9UFD3-F1
#
_cell.length_a   1.000
_cell.length_b   1.000
_cell.length_c   1.000
_cell.angle_alpha   90.00
_cell.angle_beta   90.00
_cell.angle_gamma   90.00
#
_symmetry.space_group_name_H-M   'P 1'
#
loop_
_entity.id
_entity.type
_entity.pdbx_description
1 polymer ?
#
loop_
_entity_poly.entity_id
_entity_poly.type
_entity_poly.pdbx_seq_one_letter_code
_entity_poly.pdbx_strand_id
1 'polypeptide(L)'
;MDSSSSEYQEKPKRPKRKSTNIDDNRISDEQIAHFNHIFCNLNPEKMWTFKSGRIIEKIIYEYARTLKYEFCLHSFIISNIDKKAKSLFRNEEWKEIFFSNCKKMPKIDKLVIELLKKYSVTNLSLFQKIIFKSFLLTNALYFNREHFNLNYVNLVYCAIHTLWKDDDNFTLDLSKLEG
;
A
#
# COMPACT_ATOMS: atom_id res chain seq x y z
N MET A 1 32.21 22.34 45.25
CA MET A 1 31.63 21.00 45.03
C MET A 1 30.15 21.19 45.17
N ASP A 2 29.47 21.54 44.08
CA ASP A 2 28.04 21.82 44.09
C ASP A 2 27.31 20.71 43.33
N SER A 3 26.51 19.97 44.09
CA SER A 3 25.56 18.99 43.60
C SER A 3 24.44 19.71 42.85
N SER A 4 24.39 19.57 41.53
CA SER A 4 23.26 20.01 40.73
C SER A 4 22.45 18.80 40.27
N SER A 5 21.38 18.50 41.01
CA SER A 5 20.31 17.61 40.60
C SER A 5 19.71 18.08 39.28
N SER A 6 19.73 17.26 38.23
CA SER A 6 18.93 17.48 37.03
C SER A 6 17.63 16.71 37.16
N GLU A 7 16.58 17.47 37.46
CA GLU A 7 15.18 17.10 37.52
C GLU A 7 14.72 16.49 36.18
N TYR A 8 14.37 15.19 36.20
CA TYR A 8 13.78 14.52 35.05
C TYR A 8 12.36 15.08 34.82
N GLN A 9 12.22 15.95 33.83
CA GLN A 9 10.92 16.45 33.38
C GLN A 9 10.15 15.30 32.70
N GLU A 10 9.06 14.86 33.33
CA GLU A 10 8.14 13.83 32.83
C GLU A 10 7.43 14.38 31.57
N LYS A 11 7.61 13.72 30.41
CA LYS A 11 6.93 14.14 29.16
C LYS A 11 5.42 14.08 29.34
N PRO A 12 4.65 15.06 28.82
CA PRO A 12 3.20 15.09 29.01
C PRO A 12 2.56 13.87 28.35
N LYS A 13 1.82 13.08 29.15
CA LYS A 13 1.01 11.96 28.67
C LYS A 13 -0.07 12.51 27.74
N ARG A 14 -0.03 12.10 26.45
CA ARG A 14 -1.09 12.41 25.48
C ARG A 14 -2.45 11.97 26.05
N PRO A 15 -3.51 12.77 25.91
CA PRO A 15 -4.83 12.40 26.40
C PRO A 15 -5.29 11.12 25.70
N LYS A 16 -5.65 10.10 26.49
CA LYS A 16 -6.24 8.86 25.99
C LYS A 16 -7.54 9.21 25.25
N ARG A 17 -7.56 9.01 23.94
CA ARG A 17 -8.80 9.04 23.16
C ARG A 17 -9.77 8.04 23.78
N LYS A 18 -10.91 8.53 24.25
CA LYS A 18 -12.05 7.69 24.64
C LYS A 18 -12.41 6.84 23.43
N SER A 19 -12.26 5.52 23.53
CA SER A 19 -12.70 4.59 22.50
C SER A 19 -14.22 4.51 22.54
N THR A 20 -14.88 5.47 21.89
CA THR A 20 -16.25 5.26 21.44
C THR A 20 -16.18 4.19 20.35
N ASN A 21 -16.79 3.03 20.63
CA ASN A 21 -17.09 2.01 19.63
C ASN A 21 -17.87 2.66 18.50
N ILE A 22 -17.25 2.81 17.32
CA ILE A 22 -17.96 3.19 16.11
C ILE A 22 -17.52 2.23 15.01
N ASP A 23 -18.48 1.45 14.52
CA ASP A 23 -18.46 0.79 13.21
C ASP A 23 -18.47 1.90 12.13
N ASP A 24 -17.44 2.75 12.11
CA ASP A 24 -17.37 4.04 11.37
C ASP A 24 -16.62 3.95 10.04
N ASN A 25 -16.39 2.74 9.53
CA ASN A 25 -15.72 2.55 8.25
C ASN A 25 -16.70 2.36 7.08
N ARG A 26 -18.01 2.55 7.32
CA ARG A 26 -19.02 2.48 6.26
C ARG A 26 -18.83 3.62 5.28
N ILE A 27 -19.07 3.33 4.00
CA ILE A 27 -18.98 4.34 2.96
C ILE A 27 -20.03 5.42 3.20
N SER A 28 -19.63 6.69 3.15
CA SER A 28 -20.55 7.82 3.35
C SER A 28 -21.37 8.10 2.09
N ASP A 29 -22.49 8.82 2.25
CA ASP A 29 -23.31 9.26 1.13
C ASP A 29 -22.53 10.18 0.18
N GLU A 30 -21.61 11.01 0.70
CA GLU A 30 -20.73 11.83 -0.15
C GLU A 30 -19.77 10.97 -0.98
N GLN A 31 -19.21 9.91 -0.40
CA GLN A 31 -18.33 8.98 -1.12
C GLN A 31 -19.09 8.23 -2.23
N ILE A 32 -20.32 7.78 -1.96
CA ILE A 32 -21.19 7.17 -2.99
C ILE A 32 -21.52 8.18 -4.09
N ALA A 33 -21.90 9.40 -3.72
CA ALA A 33 -22.21 10.45 -4.69
C ALA A 33 -20.99 10.79 -5.57
N HIS A 34 -19.80 10.84 -4.98
CA HIS A 34 -18.55 11.03 -5.70
C HIS A 34 -18.27 9.86 -6.67
N PHE A 35 -18.46 8.62 -6.24
CA PHE A 35 -18.31 7.45 -7.09
C PHE A 35 -19.28 7.47 -8.28
N ASN A 36 -20.55 7.80 -8.04
CA ASN A 36 -21.55 7.95 -9.11
C ASN A 36 -21.14 9.06 -10.10
N HIS A 37 -20.66 10.20 -9.59
CA HIS A 37 -20.19 11.29 -10.42
C HIS A 37 -18.99 10.90 -11.29
N ILE A 38 -18.03 10.14 -10.74
CA ILE A 38 -16.90 9.61 -11.54
C ILE A 38 -17.44 8.74 -12.66
N PHE A 39 -18.29 7.76 -12.34
CA PHE A 39 -18.83 6.82 -13.32
C PHE A 39 -19.60 7.51 -14.45
N CYS A 40 -20.48 8.47 -14.12
CA CYS A 40 -21.26 9.22 -15.11
C CYS A 40 -20.40 10.08 -16.04
N ASN A 41 -19.22 10.51 -15.60
CA ASN A 41 -18.29 11.31 -16.40
C ASN A 41 -17.27 10.49 -17.20
N LEU A 42 -17.28 9.16 -17.08
CA LEU A 42 -16.44 8.30 -17.92
C LEU A 42 -16.87 8.42 -19.39
N ASN A 43 -15.90 8.52 -20.30
CA ASN A 43 -16.18 8.50 -21.73
C ASN A 43 -16.61 7.09 -22.17
N PRO A 44 -17.86 6.89 -22.65
CA PRO A 44 -18.36 5.56 -23.03
C PRO A 44 -17.53 4.89 -24.14
N GLU A 45 -16.94 5.67 -25.04
CA GLU A 45 -16.13 5.14 -26.15
C GLU A 45 -14.77 4.59 -25.70
N LYS A 46 -14.32 4.97 -24.49
CA LYS A 46 -13.05 4.55 -23.90
C LYS A 46 -13.21 3.48 -22.84
N MET A 47 -14.43 3.09 -22.49
CA MET A 47 -14.68 2.02 -21.53
C MET A 47 -14.22 0.69 -22.09
N TRP A 48 -13.63 -0.15 -21.22
CA TRP A 48 -13.11 -1.43 -21.65
C TRP A 48 -14.25 -2.41 -21.90
N THR A 49 -14.48 -2.71 -23.18
CA THR A 49 -15.43 -3.72 -23.63
C THR A 49 -14.72 -5.04 -23.90
N PHE A 50 -15.13 -6.10 -23.19
CA PHE A 50 -14.66 -7.46 -23.43
C PHE A 50 -15.11 -7.97 -24.80
N LYS A 51 -14.47 -9.04 -25.28
CA LYS A 51 -14.96 -9.78 -26.46
C LYS A 51 -16.38 -10.32 -26.31
N SER A 52 -16.84 -10.52 -25.07
CA SER A 52 -18.21 -10.93 -24.75
C SER A 52 -19.24 -9.81 -24.95
N GLY A 53 -18.80 -8.57 -25.19
CA GLY A 53 -19.65 -7.37 -25.27
C GLY A 53 -19.97 -6.73 -23.91
N ARG A 54 -19.54 -7.35 -22.79
CA ARG A 54 -19.69 -6.77 -21.45
C ARG A 54 -18.64 -5.68 -21.22
N ILE A 55 -18.99 -4.67 -20.43
CA ILE A 55 -18.13 -3.52 -20.14
C ILE A 55 -17.64 -3.61 -18.69
N ILE A 56 -16.32 -3.54 -18.47
CA ILE A 56 -15.69 -3.70 -17.16
C ILE A 56 -16.23 -2.69 -16.14
N GLU A 57 -16.20 -1.40 -16.49
CA GLU A 57 -16.54 -0.31 -15.60
C GLU A 57 -18.01 -0.39 -15.18
N LYS A 58 -18.90 -0.87 -16.05
CA LYS A 58 -20.32 -1.09 -15.72
C LYS A 58 -20.49 -2.21 -14.69
N ILE A 59 -19.81 -3.35 -14.89
CA ILE A 59 -19.84 -4.48 -13.95
C ILE A 59 -19.34 -4.05 -12.57
N ILE A 60 -18.21 -3.32 -12.54
CA ILE A 60 -17.63 -2.79 -11.32
C ILE A 60 -18.60 -1.83 -10.64
N TYR A 61 -19.18 -0.88 -11.37
CA TYR A 61 -20.10 0.10 -10.83
C TYR A 61 -21.35 -0.52 -10.23
N GLU A 62 -21.98 -1.47 -10.94
CA GLU A 62 -23.17 -2.17 -10.48
C GLU A 62 -22.92 -2.96 -9.19
N TYR A 63 -21.75 -3.56 -9.04
CA TYR A 63 -21.39 -4.29 -7.83
C TYR A 63 -20.97 -3.35 -6.70
N ALA A 64 -20.03 -2.44 -6.94
CA ALA A 64 -19.41 -1.59 -5.92
C ALA A 64 -20.45 -0.72 -5.20
N ARG A 65 -21.43 -0.18 -5.92
CA ARG A 65 -22.50 0.65 -5.32
C ARG A 65 -23.38 -0.08 -4.29
N THR A 66 -23.30 -1.41 -4.22
CA THR A 66 -24.06 -2.23 -3.25
C THR A 66 -23.24 -2.53 -1.99
N LEU A 67 -21.94 -2.20 -2.00
CA LEU A 67 -21.04 -2.48 -0.89
C LEU A 67 -21.25 -1.46 0.24
N LYS A 68 -21.29 -1.97 1.47
CA LYS A 68 -21.45 -1.14 2.68
C LYS A 68 -20.17 -0.41 3.09
N TYR A 69 -19.03 -0.93 2.68
CA TYR A 69 -17.70 -0.47 3.06
C TYR A 69 -16.91 -0.15 1.81
N GLU A 70 -15.99 0.80 1.94
CA GLU A 70 -15.08 1.16 0.86
C GLU A 70 -14.25 -0.05 0.41
N PHE A 71 -13.97 -0.09 -0.89
CA PHE A 71 -13.32 -1.20 -1.55
C PHE A 71 -12.61 -0.68 -2.81
N CYS A 72 -11.54 -1.33 -3.26
CA CYS A 72 -10.76 -0.91 -4.42
C CYS A 72 -11.59 -0.66 -5.69
N LEU A 73 -12.70 -1.38 -5.82
CA LEU A 73 -13.67 -1.25 -6.90
C LEU A 73 -14.33 0.13 -6.98
N HIS A 74 -14.46 0.87 -5.88
CA HIS A 74 -14.93 2.26 -5.88
C HIS A 74 -13.96 3.23 -6.57
N SER A 75 -12.71 2.81 -6.80
CA SER A 75 -11.71 3.52 -7.60
C SER A 75 -11.44 2.85 -8.94
N PHE A 76 -12.29 1.90 -9.36
CA PHE A 76 -12.10 1.07 -10.57
C PHE A 76 -10.77 0.30 -10.59
N ILE A 77 -10.20 -0.01 -9.41
CA ILE A 77 -8.97 -0.78 -9.28
C ILE A 77 -9.31 -2.25 -9.12
N ILE A 78 -8.81 -3.09 -10.03
CA ILE A 78 -8.93 -4.55 -9.96
C ILE A 78 -7.62 -5.15 -9.49
N SER A 79 -7.68 -5.95 -8.43
CA SER A 79 -6.53 -6.70 -7.92
C SER A 79 -6.64 -8.18 -8.29
N ASN A 80 -5.52 -8.84 -8.61
CA ASN A 80 -5.52 -10.26 -8.96
C ASN A 80 -5.70 -11.18 -7.73
N ILE A 81 -5.52 -10.66 -6.52
CA ILE A 81 -5.72 -11.38 -5.25
C ILE A 81 -7.17 -11.28 -4.75
N ASP A 82 -7.94 -10.30 -5.24
CA ASP A 82 -9.30 -10.03 -4.80
C ASP A 82 -10.29 -11.06 -5.36
N LYS A 83 -10.68 -12.00 -4.50
CA LYS A 83 -11.61 -13.09 -4.87
C LYS A 83 -13.02 -12.59 -5.15
N LYS A 84 -13.46 -11.50 -4.50
CA LYS A 84 -14.80 -10.93 -4.70
C LYS A 84 -14.86 -10.29 -6.07
N ALA A 85 -13.87 -9.47 -6.44
CA ALA A 85 -13.76 -8.92 -7.78
C ALA A 85 -13.70 -10.03 -8.84
N LYS A 86 -12.91 -11.08 -8.62
CA LYS A 86 -12.82 -12.22 -9.54
C LYS A 86 -14.18 -12.87 -9.83
N SER A 87 -15.04 -12.99 -8.83
CA SER A 87 -16.35 -13.62 -8.98
C SER A 87 -17.33 -12.86 -9.90
N LEU A 88 -17.06 -11.58 -10.22
CA LEU A 88 -17.88 -10.75 -11.10
C LEU A 88 -17.66 -11.08 -12.60
N PHE A 89 -16.55 -11.72 -12.91
CA PHE A 89 -16.08 -11.96 -14.27
C PHE A 89 -16.07 -13.45 -14.59
N ARG A 90 -16.27 -13.77 -15.86
CA ARG A 90 -16.04 -15.13 -16.36
C ARG A 90 -14.55 -15.42 -16.36
N ASN A 91 -14.18 -16.71 -16.38
CA ASN A 91 -12.77 -17.11 -16.38
C ASN A 91 -11.99 -16.53 -17.58
N GLU A 92 -12.66 -16.41 -18.73
CA GLU A 92 -12.08 -15.86 -19.96
C GLU A 92 -11.87 -14.34 -19.84
N GLU A 93 -12.84 -13.63 -19.29
CA GLU A 93 -12.80 -12.18 -19.04
C GLU A 93 -11.72 -11.84 -18.00
N TRP A 94 -11.62 -12.63 -16.93
CA TRP A 94 -10.58 -12.47 -15.92
C TRP A 94 -9.18 -12.66 -16.51
N LYS A 95 -9.02 -13.65 -17.40
CA LYS A 95 -7.77 -13.82 -18.15
C LYS A 95 -7.51 -12.63 -19.06
N GLU A 96 -8.53 -12.07 -19.71
CA GLU A 96 -8.38 -10.88 -20.55
C GLU A 96 -7.86 -9.68 -19.73
N ILE A 97 -8.43 -9.41 -18.55
CA ILE A 97 -8.00 -8.29 -17.68
C ILE A 97 -6.49 -8.33 -17.41
N PHE A 98 -5.97 -9.49 -17.02
CA PHE A 98 -4.60 -9.61 -16.50
C PHE A 98 -3.55 -10.08 -17.50
N PHE A 99 -3.95 -10.57 -18.67
CA PHE A 99 -3.02 -11.13 -19.65
C PHE A 99 -3.12 -10.49 -21.04
N SER A 100 -4.18 -9.72 -21.33
CA SER A 100 -4.24 -8.94 -22.56
C SER A 100 -3.42 -7.66 -22.43
N ASN A 101 -2.75 -7.24 -23.52
CA ASN A 101 -2.00 -5.98 -23.61
C ASN A 101 -0.99 -5.71 -22.48
N CYS A 102 -0.49 -6.77 -21.83
CA CYS A 102 0.48 -6.64 -20.76
C CYS A 102 1.76 -6.04 -21.30
N LYS A 103 2.07 -4.83 -20.82
CA LYS A 103 3.40 -4.24 -21.05
C LYS A 103 4.44 -5.15 -20.41
N LYS A 104 5.58 -5.30 -21.08
CA LYS A 104 6.72 -6.01 -20.48
C LYS A 104 7.05 -5.33 -19.15
N MET A 105 7.05 -6.13 -18.08
CA MET A 105 7.48 -5.66 -16.77
C MET A 105 8.86 -5.01 -16.91
N PRO A 106 9.07 -3.78 -16.39
CA PRO A 106 10.40 -3.20 -16.39
C PRO A 106 11.35 -4.12 -15.61
N LYS A 107 12.55 -4.34 -16.14
CA LYS A 107 13.57 -5.11 -15.44
C LYS A 107 14.04 -4.29 -14.24
N ILE A 108 13.81 -4.79 -13.04
CA ILE A 108 14.35 -4.21 -11.80
C ILE A 108 15.77 -4.76 -11.63
N ASP A 109 16.70 -3.89 -11.24
CA ASP A 109 18.09 -4.27 -10.94
C ASP A 109 18.12 -5.36 -9.85
N LYS A 110 18.92 -6.40 -10.07
CA LYS A 110 19.09 -7.51 -9.15
C LYS A 110 19.54 -7.04 -7.77
N LEU A 111 20.43 -6.05 -7.70
CA LEU A 111 20.92 -5.50 -6.43
C LEU A 111 19.80 -4.80 -5.64
N VAL A 112 18.89 -4.12 -6.35
CA VAL A 112 17.70 -3.51 -5.73
C VAL A 112 16.78 -4.60 -5.17
N ILE A 113 16.54 -5.68 -5.93
CA ILE A 113 15.74 -6.83 -5.47
C ILE A 113 16.39 -7.47 -4.24
N GLU A 114 17.70 -7.68 -4.24
CA GLU A 114 18.44 -8.25 -3.11
C GLU A 114 18.36 -7.36 -1.87
N LEU A 115 18.45 -6.03 -2.04
CA LEU A 115 18.29 -5.07 -0.95
C LEU A 115 16.87 -5.08 -0.37
N LEU A 116 15.83 -5.09 -1.22
CA LEU A 116 14.43 -5.18 -0.78
C LEU A 116 14.18 -6.47 0.01
N LYS A 117 14.71 -7.60 -0.47
CA LYS A 117 14.63 -8.89 0.25
C LYS A 117 15.35 -8.83 1.60
N LYS A 118 16.55 -8.23 1.65
CA LYS A 118 17.32 -8.03 2.89
C LYS A 118 16.50 -7.23 3.91
N TYR A 119 15.65 -6.32 3.47
CA TYR A 119 14.80 -5.48 4.33
C TYR A 119 13.42 -6.06 4.65
N SER A 120 13.03 -7.19 4.04
CA SER A 120 11.72 -7.84 4.26
C SER A 120 11.62 -8.60 5.60
N VAL A 121 12.31 -8.15 6.64
CA VAL A 121 12.27 -8.78 7.97
C VAL A 121 11.08 -8.26 8.79
N THR A 122 10.44 -9.13 9.55
CA THR A 122 9.23 -8.80 10.34
C THR A 122 9.54 -8.32 11.76
N ASN A 123 10.78 -8.50 12.22
CA ASN A 123 11.20 -8.08 13.57
C ASN A 123 11.83 -6.68 13.52
N LEU A 124 11.27 -5.73 14.27
CA LEU A 124 11.72 -4.33 14.28
C LEU A 124 13.18 -4.15 14.76
N SER A 125 13.62 -4.90 15.77
CA SER A 125 15.00 -4.83 16.28
C SER A 125 16.00 -5.33 15.25
N LEU A 126 15.67 -6.42 14.55
CA LEU A 126 16.49 -6.94 13.45
C LEU A 126 16.49 -5.99 12.26
N PHE A 127 15.32 -5.46 11.90
CA PHE A 127 15.17 -4.47 10.83
C PHE A 127 16.07 -3.26 11.08
N GLN A 128 16.01 -2.69 12.29
CA GLN A 128 16.86 -1.57 12.71
C GLN A 128 18.35 -1.90 12.52
N LYS A 129 18.80 -3.08 12.96
CA LYS A 129 20.20 -3.50 12.80
C LYS A 129 20.61 -3.64 11.33
N ILE A 130 19.67 -3.98 10.44
CA ILE A 130 19.94 -4.23 9.03
C ILE A 130 20.00 -2.92 8.23
N ILE A 131 19.08 -1.98 8.45
CA ILE A 131 19.01 -0.71 7.71
C ILE A 131 20.14 0.27 8.04
N PHE A 132 20.69 0.19 9.26
CA PHE A 132 21.85 1.02 9.66
C PHE A 132 23.18 0.43 9.21
N LYS A 133 23.21 -0.80 8.68
CA LYS A 133 24.40 -1.32 7.99
C LYS A 133 24.49 -0.71 6.60
N SER A 134 25.69 -0.71 6.03
CA SER A 134 25.87 -0.32 4.63
C SER A 134 24.93 -1.12 3.72
N PHE A 135 24.25 -0.41 2.82
CA PHE A 135 23.47 -0.99 1.74
C PHE A 135 24.37 -1.43 0.56
N LEU A 136 25.63 -0.97 0.55
CA LEU A 136 26.64 -1.41 -0.40
C LEU A 136 27.34 -2.68 0.13
N LEU A 137 27.93 -3.44 -0.80
CA LEU A 137 28.86 -4.52 -0.49
C LEU A 137 30.05 -3.98 0.31
N THR A 138 30.60 -4.81 1.20
CA THR A 138 31.73 -4.42 2.08
C THR A 138 32.89 -3.88 1.25
N ASN A 139 33.36 -2.68 1.57
CA ASN A 139 34.45 -1.93 0.92
C ASN A 139 34.13 -1.29 -0.45
N ALA A 140 32.87 -1.26 -0.89
CA ALA A 140 32.50 -0.54 -2.12
C ALA A 140 32.39 0.98 -1.88
N LEU A 141 32.95 1.77 -2.78
CA LEU A 141 32.76 3.23 -2.81
C LEU A 141 31.39 3.59 -3.41
N TYR A 142 30.81 4.70 -2.96
CA TYR A 142 29.54 5.17 -3.49
C TYR A 142 29.72 5.95 -4.80
N PHE A 143 29.10 5.47 -5.88
CA PHE A 143 28.95 6.19 -7.14
C PHE A 143 27.48 6.46 -7.43
N ASN A 144 27.09 7.73 -7.57
CA ASN A 144 25.69 8.11 -7.72
C ASN A 144 25.01 7.44 -8.94
N ARG A 145 25.69 7.37 -10.08
CA ARG A 145 25.14 6.75 -11.31
C ARG A 145 24.75 5.28 -11.14
N GLU A 146 25.44 4.56 -10.26
CA GLU A 146 25.27 3.11 -10.07
C GLU A 146 24.42 2.81 -8.84
N HIS A 147 24.56 3.61 -7.79
CA HIS A 147 23.99 3.33 -6.48
C HIS A 147 22.81 4.22 -6.10
N PHE A 148 22.35 5.11 -6.98
CA PHE A 148 21.21 6.00 -6.71
C PHE A 148 19.98 5.22 -6.24
N ASN A 149 19.58 4.19 -6.99
CA ASN A 149 18.39 3.39 -6.66
C ASN A 149 18.54 2.65 -5.31
N LEU A 150 19.72 2.11 -5.02
CA LEU A 150 20.00 1.44 -3.75
C LEU A 150 19.95 2.41 -2.57
N ASN A 151 20.53 3.60 -2.74
CA ASN A 151 20.49 4.65 -1.73
C ASN A 151 19.05 5.14 -1.50
N TYR A 152 18.28 5.35 -2.58
CA TYR A 152 16.89 5.76 -2.49
C TYR A 152 16.05 4.74 -1.71
N VAL A 153 16.19 3.44 -2.04
CA VAL A 153 15.54 2.36 -1.27
C VAL A 153 15.96 2.41 0.20
N ASN A 154 17.26 2.55 0.49
CA ASN A 154 17.74 2.66 1.87
C ASN A 154 17.11 3.84 2.64
N LEU A 155 17.03 5.01 2.01
CA LEU A 155 16.42 6.20 2.61
C LEU A 155 14.95 6.00 2.91
N VAL A 156 14.19 5.39 2.00
CA VAL A 156 12.76 5.07 2.21
C VAL A 156 12.59 4.15 3.41
N TYR A 157 13.37 3.08 3.53
CA TYR A 157 13.27 2.15 4.66
C TYR A 157 13.70 2.78 5.99
N CYS A 158 14.70 3.68 5.98
CA CYS A 158 15.05 4.48 7.16
C CYS A 158 13.93 5.43 7.60
N ALA A 159 13.23 6.06 6.64
CA ALA A 159 12.07 6.90 6.93
C ALA A 159 10.92 6.07 7.52
N ILE A 160 10.60 4.91 6.93
CA ILE A 160 9.59 3.96 7.44
C ILE A 160 9.92 3.55 8.87
N HIS A 161 11.17 3.19 9.16
CA HIS A 161 11.60 2.86 10.52
C HIS A 161 11.33 3.98 11.52
N THR A 162 11.51 5.23 11.12
CA THR A 162 11.24 6.39 11.99
C THR A 162 9.75 6.47 12.31
N LEU A 163 8.89 6.32 11.30
CA LEU A 163 7.44 6.29 11.48
C LEU A 163 6.99 5.12 12.38
N TRP A 164 7.62 3.95 12.26
CA TRP A 164 7.30 2.78 13.09
C TRP A 164 7.77 2.89 14.54
N LYS A 165 8.78 3.72 14.84
CA LYS A 165 9.21 3.97 16.22
C LYS A 165 8.27 4.92 16.97
N ASP A 166 7.59 5.79 16.25
CA ASP A 166 6.66 6.76 16.83
C ASP A 166 5.25 6.17 17.06
N ASP A 167 5.02 4.92 16.63
CA ASP A 167 3.78 4.18 16.80
C ASP A 167 3.97 3.01 17.78
N ASP A 168 3.63 3.23 19.05
CA ASP A 168 3.76 2.24 20.14
C ASP A 168 2.94 0.95 19.90
N ASN A 169 2.05 0.91 18.90
CA ASN A 169 1.11 -0.19 18.63
C ASN A 169 1.18 -0.75 17.19
N PHE A 170 2.25 -0.51 16.43
CA PHE A 170 2.32 -1.02 15.05
C PHE A 170 2.47 -2.55 15.01
N THR A 171 1.35 -3.26 14.90
CA THR A 171 1.29 -4.63 14.40
C THR A 171 0.96 -4.57 12.91
N LEU A 172 1.87 -5.06 12.06
CA LEU A 172 1.57 -5.26 10.65
C LEU A 172 0.52 -6.38 10.54
N ASP A 173 -0.74 -5.99 10.51
CA ASP A 173 -1.86 -6.91 10.35
C ASP A 173 -1.90 -7.42 8.91
N LEU A 174 -1.26 -8.56 8.69
CA LEU A 174 -1.20 -9.24 7.39
C LEU A 174 -2.59 -9.61 6.87
N SER A 175 -3.62 -9.70 7.73
CA SER A 175 -4.99 -9.98 7.31
C SER A 175 -5.65 -8.81 6.56
N LYS A 176 -5.12 -7.58 6.69
CA LYS A 176 -5.57 -6.41 5.93
C LYS A 176 -4.91 -6.28 4.55
N LEU A 177 -3.90 -7.11 4.28
CA LEU A 177 -3.25 -7.21 2.97
C LEU A 177 -3.90 -8.28 2.07
N GLU A 178 -4.71 -9.16 2.64
CA GLU A 178 -5.57 -10.09 1.90
C GLU A 178 -6.97 -9.46 1.72
N GLY A 179 -7.15 -8.75 0.61
CA GLY A 179 -8.48 -8.32 0.13
C GLY A 179 -9.31 -9.48 -0.42
#